data_AF-A0A3M1BGZ5-F1
#
_entry.id   AF-A0A3M1BGZ5-F1
#
_cell.length_a   1.000
_cell.length_b   1.000
_cell.length_c   1.000
_cell.angle_alpha   90.00
_cell.angle_beta   90.00
_cell.angle_gamma   90.00
#
_symmetry.space_group_name_H-M   'P 1'
#
loop_
_entity.id
_entity.type
_entity.pdbx_description
1 polymer ?
#
loop_
_entity_poly.entity_id
_entity_poly.type
_entity_poly.pdbx_seq_one_letter_code
_entity_poly.pdbx_strand_id
1 'polypeptide(L)' 'MNPAPIKKAVLAYSGGLDTSVIVPWLRENYGCEVVCFTADVGQGEELDGLEAKAIA' A
#
# COMPACT_ATOMS: atom_id res chain seq x y z
N MET A 1 9.09 18.01 -20.61
CA MET A 1 7.76 17.37 -20.57
C MET A 1 7.47 17.04 -19.11
N ASN A 2 6.36 17.51 -18.55
CA ASN A 2 5.93 17.03 -17.24
C ASN A 2 5.25 15.67 -17.43
N PRO A 3 5.58 14.66 -16.62
CA PRO A 3 4.91 13.37 -16.69
C PRO A 3 3.41 13.54 -16.42
N ALA A 4 2.60 12.70 -17.08
CA ALA A 4 1.18 12.66 -16.82
C ALA A 4 0.92 12.35 -15.34
N PRO A 5 -0.15 12.91 -14.73
CA PRO A 5 -0.45 12.67 -13.33
C PRO A 5 -0.68 11.17 -13.06
N ILE A 6 -0.12 10.69 -11.95
CA ILE A 6 -0.27 9.29 -11.52
C ILE A 6 -1.72 9.08 -11.08
N LYS A 7 -2.41 8.13 -11.70
CA LYS A 7 -3.83 7.83 -11.40
C LYS A 7 -4.00 6.69 -10.42
N LYS A 8 -3.11 5.68 -10.47
CA LYS A 8 -3.17 4.46 -9.66
C LYS A 8 -1.78 3.92 -9.38
N ALA A 9 -1.56 3.42 -8.17
CA ALA A 9 -0.34 2.74 -7.73
C ALA A 9 -0.68 1.38 -7.07
N VAL A 10 0.15 0.37 -7.33
CA VAL A 10 0.13 -0.89 -6.58
C VAL A 10 1.29 -0.85 -5.59
N LEU A 11 0.99 -0.94 -4.31
CA LEU A 11 1.97 -0.92 -3.23
C LEU A 11 2.22 -2.34 -2.73
N ALA A 12 3.48 -2.78 -2.75
CA ALA A 12 3.88 -3.96 -1.99
C ALA A 12 3.72 -3.64 -0.49
N TYR A 13 2.72 -4.25 0.13
CA TYR A 13 2.25 -3.92 1.46
C TYR A 13 2.53 -5.09 2.41
N SER A 14 3.41 -4.88 3.38
CA SER A 14 3.76 -5.90 4.38
C SER A 14 2.94 -5.80 5.67
N GLY A 15 2.12 -4.75 5.83
CA GLY A 15 1.36 -4.52 7.07
C GLY A 15 2.20 -3.94 8.22
N GLY A 16 3.48 -3.65 7.97
CA GLY A 16 4.37 -2.92 8.87
C GLY A 16 4.01 -1.44 8.95
N LEU A 17 4.58 -0.74 9.94
CA LEU A 17 4.37 0.69 10.16
C LEU A 17 4.72 1.50 8.90
N ASP A 18 5.88 1.23 8.30
CA ASP A 18 6.36 1.98 7.14
C ASP A 18 5.40 1.86 5.95
N THR A 19 5.02 0.64 5.59
CA THR A 19 4.09 0.41 4.47
C THR A 19 2.69 0.94 4.76
N SER A 20 2.29 1.02 6.03
CA SER A 20 0.99 1.60 6.43
C SER A 20 1.00 3.12 6.33
N VAL A 21 2.09 3.79 6.68
CA VAL A 21 2.25 5.25 6.51
C VAL A 21 2.37 5.65 5.02
N ILE A 22 2.92 4.77 4.17
CA ILE A 22 3.04 5.03 2.73
C ILE A 22 1.68 5.14 2.04
N VAL A 23 0.65 4.43 2.50
CA VAL A 23 -0.70 4.47 1.89
C VAL A 23 -1.31 5.88 1.89
N PRO A 24 -1.50 6.56 3.04
CA PRO A 24 -2.00 7.94 3.05
C PRO A 24 -1.00 8.90 2.38
N TRP A 25 0.31 8.68 2.53
CA TRP A 25 1.32 9.52 1.87
C TRP A 25 1.19 9.53 0.34
N LEU A 26 0.97 8.37 -0.29
CA LEU A 26 0.73 8.29 -1.74
C LEU A 26 -0.57 8.98 -2.14
N ARG A 27 -1.64 8.83 -1.35
CA ARG A 27 -2.93 9.52 -1.58
C ARG A 27 -2.78 11.04 -1.49
N GLU A 28 -2.05 11.54 -0.49
CA GLU A 28 -1.86 12.98 -0.24
C GLU A 28 -0.91 13.64 -1.25
N ASN A 29 0.20 12.98 -1.60
CA ASN A 29 1.24 13.58 -2.44
C ASN A 29 0.99 13.38 -3.94
N TYR A 30 0.24 12.33 -4.31
CA TYR A 30 -0.02 12.00 -5.72
C TYR A 30 -1.51 12.02 -6.09
N GLY A 31 -2.43 12.08 -5.14
CA GLY A 31 -3.88 12.09 -5.42
C GLY A 31 -4.35 10.83 -6.16
N CYS A 32 -3.65 9.70 -5.99
CA CYS A 32 -3.86 8.49 -6.77
C CYS A 32 -4.58 7.40 -5.96
N GLU A 33 -5.24 6.49 -6.68
CA GLU A 33 -5.77 5.27 -6.09
C GLU A 33 -4.60 4.34 -5.68
N VAL A 34 -4.62 3.83 -4.46
CA VAL A 34 -3.58 2.92 -3.95
C VAL A 34 -4.19 1.55 -3.72
N VAL A 35 -3.62 0.53 -4.37
CA VAL A 35 -3.98 -0.88 -4.20
C VAL A 35 -2.85 -1.57 -3.44
N CYS A 36 -3.14 -2.09 -2.25
CA CYS A 36 -2.17 -2.84 -1.46
C CYS A 36 -2.11 -4.28 -1.95
N PHE A 37 -0.89 -4.76 -2.21
CA PHE A 37 -0.61 -6.14 -2.59
C PHE A 37 0.32 -6.78 -1.57
N THR A 38 -0.10 -7.91 -1.04
CA THR A 38 0.68 -8.74 -0.12
C THR A 38 0.82 -10.13 -0.72
N ALA A 39 2.04 -10.66 -0.74
CA ALA A 39 2.33 -12.00 -1.21
C ALA A 39 2.73 -12.89 -0.03
N ASP A 40 2.12 -14.07 0.04
CA ASP A 40 2.62 -15.17 0.87
C ASP A 40 3.80 -15.83 0.14
N VAL A 41 4.98 -15.76 0.76
CA VAL A 41 6.21 -16.42 0.33
C VAL A 41 6.80 -17.29 1.44
N GLY A 42 5.97 -17.70 2.42
CA GLY A 42 6.37 -18.52 3.57
C GLY A 42 6.52 -17.75 4.88
N GLN A 43 5.85 -16.60 5.04
CA GLN A 43 5.93 -15.79 6.28
C GLN A 43 5.08 -16.33 7.45
N GLY A 44 4.16 -17.27 7.21
CA GLY A 44 3.32 -17.86 8.27
C GLY A 44 2.18 -16.94 8.73
N GLU A 45 1.94 -16.82 10.04
CA GLU A 45 0.81 -16.09 10.63
C GLU A 45 0.91 -14.55 10.53
N GLU A 46 1.98 -14.01 9.96
CA GLU A 46 2.13 -12.55 9.73
C GLU A 46 1.09 -11.95 8.79
N LEU A 47 0.30 -12.78 8.10
CA LEU A 47 -0.76 -12.34 7.19
C LEU A 47 -2.06 -11.94 7.89
N ASP A 48 -2.21 -12.30 9.16
CA ASP A 48 -3.44 -12.07 9.91
C ASP A 48 -3.64 -10.58 10.24
N GLY A 49 -4.81 -10.04 9.89
CA GLY A 49 -5.18 -8.65 10.16
C GLY A 49 -4.60 -7.61 9.19
N LEU A 50 -3.89 -8.02 8.13
CA LEU A 50 -3.37 -7.11 7.10
C LEU A 50 -4.48 -6.35 6.37
N GLU A 51 -5.61 -7.01 6.07
CA GLU A 51 -6.74 -6.37 5.39
C GLU A 51 -7.30 -5.21 6.22
N ALA A 52 -7.50 -5.42 7.52
CA ALA A 52 -7.96 -4.38 8.43
C ALA A 52 -6.99 -3.19 8.48
N LYS A 53 -5.67 -3.46 8.51
CA LYS A 53 -4.64 -2.39 8.47
C LYS A 53 -4.56 -1.68 7.13
N ALA A 54 -4.84 -2.35 6.02
CA ALA A 54 -4.85 -1.75 4.69
C ALA A 54 -6.05 -0.83 4.45
N ILE A 55 -7.15 -1.05 5.17
CA ILE A 55 -8.39 -0.27 5.08
C ILE A 55 -8.38 0.94 6.03
N ALA A 56 -7.67 0.85 7.16
CA ALA A 56 -7.54 1.91 8.17
C ALA A 56 -6.79 3.15 7.63
#